data_AF-A0A7J2YME0-F1
#
_entry.id   AF-A0A7J2YME0-F1
#
_cell.length_a   1.000
_cell.length_b   1.000
_cell.length_c   1.000
_cell.angle_alpha   90.00
_cell.angle_beta   90.00
_cell.angle_gamma   90.00
#
_symmetry.space_group_name_H-M   'P 1'
#
loop_
_entity.id
_entity.type
_entity.pdbx_description
1 polymer ?
#
loop_
_entity_poly.entity_id
_entity_poly.type
_entity_poly.pdbx_seq_one_letter_code
_entity_poly.pdbx_strand_id
1 'polypeptide(L)'
;MAIWHGDLRKKKPSGGRKRAYRGKRKFEQGAFPAETLMGEAKTKFVRGRGGKVKVKILGDKYACVTDPKSGKTEKVEIVRVVKNPVNIDYDRRGVITKGATIETSLGLARVTSRPGQNGVINAVLISEEEKS
;
A
#
# COMPACT_ATOMS: atom_id res chain seq x y z
N MET A 1 19.19 -9.22 0.01
CA MET A 1 19.53 -7.94 -0.68
C MET A 1 19.02 -6.76 0.14
N ALA A 2 19.69 -5.60 0.12
CA ALA A 2 19.26 -4.40 0.84
C ALA A 2 18.96 -3.25 -0.14
N ILE A 3 17.79 -2.63 -0.02
CA ILE A 3 17.37 -1.47 -0.83
C ILE A 3 18.00 -0.20 -0.26
N TRP A 4 18.39 0.72 -1.15
CA TRP A 4 19.05 1.98 -0.79
C TRP A 4 18.36 3.18 -1.43
N HIS A 5 18.07 4.22 -0.65
CA HIS A 5 17.40 5.43 -1.13
C HIS A 5 18.33 6.64 -1.33
N GLY A 6 19.64 6.48 -1.12
CA GLY A 6 20.63 7.53 -1.36
C GLY A 6 20.79 7.89 -2.85
N ASP A 7 21.14 9.15 -3.12
CA ASP A 7 21.33 9.70 -4.47
C ASP A 7 22.81 9.70 -4.94
N LEU A 8 23.74 9.29 -4.07
CA LEU A 8 25.20 9.24 -4.31
C LEU A 8 25.59 8.56 -5.63
N ARG A 9 24.82 7.56 -6.05
CA ARG A 9 25.05 6.80 -7.28
C ARG A 9 24.20 7.26 -8.47
N LYS A 10 23.24 8.18 -8.25
CA LYS A 10 22.40 8.74 -9.30
C LYS A 10 23.20 9.78 -10.11
N LYS A 11 22.77 10.03 -11.35
CA LYS A 11 23.35 11.09 -12.19
C LYS A 11 23.01 12.47 -11.64
N LYS A 12 23.77 13.49 -12.07
CA LYS A 12 23.40 14.90 -11.86
C LYS A 12 22.17 15.26 -12.72
N PRO A 13 21.44 16.34 -12.39
CA PRO A 13 20.39 16.85 -13.26
C PRO A 13 20.88 17.15 -14.69
N SER A 14 22.13 17.59 -14.84
CA SER A 14 22.80 17.80 -16.13
C SER A 14 23.24 16.52 -16.85
N GLY A 15 22.97 15.33 -16.31
CA GLY A 15 23.39 14.05 -16.87
C GLY A 15 24.81 13.59 -16.52
N GLY A 16 25.65 14.48 -15.98
CA GLY A 16 27.02 14.15 -15.56
C GLY A 16 27.09 13.08 -14.47
N ARG A 17 28.15 12.27 -14.49
CA ARG A 17 28.39 11.20 -13.49
C ARG A 17 28.77 11.81 -12.14
N LYS A 18 28.15 11.36 -11.04
CA LYS A 18 28.57 11.69 -9.66
C LYS A 18 29.65 10.69 -9.20
N ARG A 19 30.68 11.19 -8.50
CA ARG A 19 31.65 10.36 -7.78
C ARG A 19 31.16 10.16 -6.35
N ALA A 20 30.98 8.92 -5.92
CA ALA A 20 30.58 8.62 -4.54
C ALA A 20 31.76 8.92 -3.60
N TYR A 21 31.54 9.79 -2.61
CA TYR A 21 32.57 10.18 -1.63
C TYR A 21 32.53 9.35 -0.33
N ARG A 22 31.48 8.52 -0.15
CA ARG A 22 31.27 7.71 1.07
C ARG A 22 30.54 6.41 0.79
N GLY A 23 30.60 5.50 1.75
CA GLY A 23 29.80 4.28 1.81
C GLY A 23 28.33 4.50 2.20
N LYS A 24 27.56 3.40 2.14
CA LYS A 24 26.14 3.34 2.53
C LYS A 24 25.98 3.53 4.05
N ARG A 25 25.07 4.40 4.49
CA ARG A 25 24.72 4.72 5.89
C ARG A 25 23.31 4.31 6.31
N LYS A 26 23.15 3.69 7.48
CA LYS A 26 21.87 3.11 7.97
C LYS A 26 20.60 3.96 7.75
N PHE A 27 20.68 5.29 7.79
CA PHE A 27 19.52 6.17 7.57
C PHE A 27 18.98 6.21 6.13
N GLU A 28 19.75 5.75 5.14
CA GLU A 28 19.31 5.69 3.73
C GLU A 28 18.83 4.27 3.35
N GLN A 29 18.77 3.35 4.32
CA GLN A 29 18.30 1.99 4.12
C GLN A 29 16.80 1.98 3.87
N GLY A 30 16.40 1.35 2.76
CA GLY A 30 15.01 1.06 2.43
C GLY A 30 14.59 -0.32 2.90
N ALA A 31 13.30 -0.62 2.72
CA ALA A 31 12.73 -1.93 2.95
C ALA A 31 12.01 -2.41 1.68
N PHE A 32 11.87 -3.72 1.53
CA PHE A 32 11.05 -4.28 0.47
C PHE A 32 9.58 -3.89 0.65
N PRO A 33 8.86 -3.67 -0.47
CA PRO A 33 7.42 -3.45 -0.43
C PRO A 33 6.74 -4.67 0.19
N ALA A 34 5.68 -4.43 0.96
CA ALA A 34 4.77 -5.49 1.36
C ALA A 34 3.60 -5.44 0.39
N GLU A 35 3.49 -6.47 -0.43
CA GLU A 35 2.33 -6.69 -1.29
C GLU A 35 1.26 -7.34 -0.41
N THR A 36 0.20 -6.59 -0.12
CA THR A 36 -0.91 -7.07 0.68
C THR A 36 -1.84 -7.88 -0.24
N LEU A 37 -2.01 -9.15 0.06
CA LEU A 37 -2.88 -10.06 -0.69
C LEU A 37 -4.19 -10.29 0.07
N MET A 38 -5.21 -10.77 -0.65
CA MET A 38 -6.41 -11.30 -0.03
C MET A 38 -6.14 -12.71 0.49
N GLY A 39 -6.45 -12.98 1.75
CA GLY A 39 -6.16 -14.27 2.36
C GLY A 39 -6.20 -14.23 3.87
N GLU A 40 -5.63 -15.25 4.52
CA GLU A 40 -5.56 -15.31 5.98
C GLU A 40 -4.92 -14.06 6.58
N ALA A 41 -5.49 -13.59 7.69
CA ALA A 41 -5.02 -12.41 8.39
C ALA A 41 -3.58 -12.63 8.88
N LYS A 42 -2.64 -11.98 8.20
CA LYS A 42 -1.21 -12.07 8.50
C LYS A 42 -0.61 -10.68 8.57
N THR A 43 -0.17 -10.34 9.77
CA THR A 43 0.39 -9.03 10.08
C THR A 43 1.84 -9.16 10.52
N LYS A 44 2.70 -8.27 10.04
CA LYS A 44 4.12 -8.21 10.40
C LYS A 44 4.45 -6.88 11.06
N PHE A 45 5.01 -6.96 12.26
CA PHE A 45 5.56 -5.81 12.96
C PHE A 45 7.01 -5.58 12.53
N VAL A 46 7.32 -4.34 12.14
CA VAL A 46 8.67 -3.95 11.70
C VAL A 46 9.12 -2.74 12.49
N ARG A 47 10.25 -2.86 13.19
CA ARG A 47 10.88 -1.76 13.91
C ARG A 47 11.48 -0.76 12.92
N GLY A 48 11.06 0.50 13.05
CA GLY A 48 11.61 1.65 12.34
C GLY A 48 12.66 2.41 13.14
N ARG A 49 13.07 3.56 12.61
CA ARG A 49 14.00 4.48 13.29
C ARG A 49 13.36 5.05 14.55
N GLY A 50 14.16 5.18 15.62
CA GLY A 50 13.69 5.77 16.88
C GLY A 50 12.70 4.90 17.66
N GLY A 51 12.68 3.57 17.42
CA GLY A 51 11.82 2.65 18.18
C GLY A 51 10.37 2.55 17.70
N LYS A 52 9.94 3.39 16.76
CA LYS A 52 8.57 3.31 16.18
C LYS A 52 8.35 1.95 15.51
N VAL A 53 7.21 1.34 15.73
CA VAL A 53 6.81 0.08 15.08
C VAL A 53 5.86 0.40 13.93
N LYS A 54 6.12 -0.15 12.75
CA LYS A 54 5.20 -0.14 11.61
C LYS A 54 4.51 -1.47 11.50
N VAL A 55 3.21 -1.44 11.25
CA VAL A 55 2.37 -2.62 11.07
C VAL A 55 2.16 -2.82 9.58
N LYS A 56 2.65 -3.95 9.04
CA LYS A 56 2.50 -4.31 7.63
C LYS A 56 1.48 -5.44 7.50
N ILE A 57 0.42 -5.23 6.74
CA ILE A 57 -0.49 -6.31 6.35
C ILE A 57 0.14 -7.09 5.19
N LEU A 58 0.30 -8.41 5.37
CA LEU A 58 0.68 -9.34 4.30
C LEU A 58 -0.56 -10.01 3.69
N GLY A 59 -1.54 -10.33 4.52
CA GLY A 59 -2.83 -10.87 4.11
C GLY A 59 -3.94 -10.37 5.03
N ASP A 60 -5.10 -10.04 4.47
CA ASP A 60 -6.34 -9.80 5.23
C ASP A 60 -7.56 -10.13 4.34
N LYS A 61 -8.67 -10.52 4.97
CA LYS A 61 -9.95 -10.78 4.30
C LYS A 61 -10.93 -9.63 4.44
N TYR A 62 -10.71 -8.76 5.42
CA TYR A 62 -11.67 -7.72 5.80
C TYR A 62 -11.14 -6.33 5.48
N ALA A 63 -12.07 -5.43 5.13
CA ALA A 63 -11.84 -4.00 5.04
C ALA A 63 -12.87 -3.26 5.89
N CYS A 64 -12.46 -2.13 6.47
CA CYS A 64 -13.39 -1.16 7.03
C CYS A 64 -13.84 -0.23 5.91
N VAL A 65 -15.11 -0.34 5.52
CA VAL A 65 -15.71 0.42 4.43
C VAL A 65 -16.61 1.50 5.01
N THR A 66 -16.35 2.75 4.64
CA THR A 66 -17.19 3.89 5.02
C THR A 66 -18.11 4.28 3.86
N ASP A 67 -19.40 4.39 4.14
CA ASP A 67 -20.35 5.03 3.24
C ASP A 67 -20.32 6.55 3.46
N PRO A 68 -19.90 7.35 2.48
CA PRO A 68 -19.82 8.80 2.64
C PRO A 68 -21.21 9.46 2.75
N LYS A 69 -22.29 8.83 2.28
CA LYS A 69 -23.65 9.40 2.34
C LYS A 69 -24.26 9.22 3.73
N SER A 70 -24.17 8.02 4.29
CA SER A 70 -24.73 7.72 5.62
C SER A 70 -23.77 8.01 6.77
N GLY A 71 -22.47 8.18 6.49
CA GLY A 71 -21.42 8.36 7.49
C GLY A 71 -21.12 7.09 8.31
N LYS A 72 -21.74 5.95 7.98
CA LYS A 72 -21.55 4.69 8.69
C LYS A 72 -20.31 3.97 8.16
N THR A 73 -19.60 3.31 9.08
CA THR A 73 -18.43 2.48 8.76
C THR A 73 -18.68 1.07 9.23
N GLU A 74 -18.56 0.12 8.32
CA GLU A 74 -18.80 -1.29 8.59
C GLU A 74 -17.57 -2.12 8.22
N LYS A 75 -17.36 -3.22 8.95
CA LYS A 75 -16.32 -4.19 8.63
C LYS A 75 -16.91 -5.21 7.66
N VAL A 76 -16.37 -5.23 6.44
CA VAL A 76 -16.93 -6.00 5.32
C VAL A 76 -15.87 -6.93 4.76
N GLU A 77 -16.30 -8.06 4.24
CA GLU A 77 -15.44 -8.99 3.52
C GLU A 77 -15.11 -8.47 2.11
N ILE A 78 -13.85 -8.65 1.71
CA ILE A 78 -13.35 -8.31 0.38
C ILE A 78 -13.50 -9.55 -0.51
N VAL A 79 -14.25 -9.42 -1.60
CA VAL A 79 -14.46 -10.51 -2.56
C VAL A 79 -13.28 -10.60 -3.53
N ARG A 80 -12.96 -9.47 -4.18
CA ARG A 80 -11.82 -9.37 -5.10
C ARG A 80 -11.33 -7.94 -5.29
N VAL A 81 -10.13 -7.81 -5.84
CA VAL A 81 -9.61 -6.54 -6.37
C VAL A 81 -10.07 -6.40 -7.82
N VAL A 82 -10.72 -5.29 -8.15
CA VAL A 82 -11.25 -5.03 -9.50
C VAL A 82 -10.21 -4.31 -10.35
N LYS A 83 -9.64 -3.23 -9.81
CA LYS A 83 -8.72 -2.36 -10.55
C LYS A 83 -7.76 -1.65 -9.63
N ASN A 84 -6.52 -1.52 -10.06
CA ASN A 84 -5.46 -0.82 -9.39
C ASN A 84 -4.90 0.21 -10.37
N PRO A 85 -4.98 1.51 -10.05
CA PRO A 85 -4.51 2.56 -10.96
C PRO A 85 -2.99 2.51 -11.21
N VAL A 86 -2.22 1.79 -10.39
CA VAL A 86 -0.76 1.76 -10.46
C VAL A 86 -0.24 0.76 -11.50
N ASN A 87 -0.79 -0.45 -11.55
CA ASN A 87 -0.35 -1.50 -12.47
C ASN A 87 -1.43 -2.57 -12.64
N ILE A 88 -1.64 -3.01 -13.88
CA ILE A 88 -2.54 -4.10 -14.27
C ILE A 88 -2.10 -5.45 -13.67
N ASP A 89 -0.80 -5.68 -13.47
CA ASP A 89 -0.33 -6.93 -12.86
C ASP A 89 -0.77 -7.08 -11.40
N TYR A 90 -0.99 -5.96 -10.71
CA TYR A 90 -1.53 -5.99 -9.35
C TYR A 90 -3.00 -6.36 -9.32
N ASP A 91 -3.74 -6.11 -10.40
CA ASP A 91 -5.14 -6.55 -10.54
C ASP A 91 -5.19 -8.07 -10.65
N ARG A 92 -4.34 -8.62 -11.53
CA ARG A 92 -4.24 -10.07 -11.75
C ARG A 92 -3.82 -10.83 -10.49
N ARG A 93 -2.92 -10.25 -9.70
CA ARG A 93 -2.41 -10.86 -8.47
C ARG A 93 -3.29 -10.57 -7.25
N GLY A 94 -4.27 -9.67 -7.34
CA GLY A 94 -5.10 -9.27 -6.22
C GLY A 94 -4.36 -8.46 -5.15
N VAL A 95 -3.38 -7.64 -5.53
CA VAL A 95 -2.59 -6.84 -4.59
C VAL A 95 -3.34 -5.55 -4.22
N ILE A 96 -3.56 -5.37 -2.93
CA ILE A 96 -4.27 -4.21 -2.38
C ILE A 96 -3.28 -3.08 -2.08
N THR A 97 -3.37 -1.99 -2.84
CA THR A 97 -2.63 -0.75 -2.59
C THR A 97 -3.57 0.42 -2.30
N LYS A 98 -3.01 1.54 -1.84
CA LYS A 98 -3.78 2.79 -1.77
C LYS A 98 -4.32 3.14 -3.17
N GLY A 99 -5.60 3.44 -3.25
CA GLY A 99 -6.31 3.80 -4.48
C GLY A 99 -6.83 2.59 -5.27
N ALA A 100 -6.59 1.36 -4.82
CA ALA A 100 -7.18 0.19 -5.47
C ALA A 100 -8.70 0.18 -5.27
N THR A 101 -9.43 -0.19 -6.32
CA THR A 101 -10.87 -0.45 -6.30
C THR A 101 -11.09 -1.93 -5.97
N ILE A 102 -11.79 -2.16 -4.87
CA ILE A 102 -12.11 -3.49 -4.34
C ILE A 102 -13.62 -3.71 -4.42
N GLU A 103 -14.00 -4.95 -4.67
CA GLU A 103 -15.38 -5.42 -4.57
C GLU A 103 -15.59 -6.00 -3.17
N THR A 104 -16.59 -5.46 -2.47
CA THR A 104 -16.96 -5.85 -1.11
C THR A 104 -18.44 -6.23 -1.08
N SER A 105 -18.89 -6.88 -0.01
CA SER A 105 -20.31 -7.28 0.13
C SER A 105 -21.30 -6.10 0.08
N LEU A 106 -20.86 -4.88 0.39
CA LEU A 106 -21.68 -3.66 0.29
C LEU A 106 -21.63 -3.00 -1.10
N GLY A 107 -20.68 -3.40 -1.96
CA GLY A 107 -20.46 -2.83 -3.28
C GLY A 107 -19.00 -2.49 -3.56
N LEU A 108 -18.78 -1.63 -4.56
CA LEU A 108 -17.45 -1.20 -4.97
C LEU A 108 -16.92 -0.11 -4.03
N ALA A 109 -15.71 -0.31 -3.53
CA ALA A 109 -15.04 0.62 -2.62
C ALA A 109 -13.63 0.95 -3.08
N ARG A 110 -13.19 2.19 -2.84
CA ARG A 110 -11.83 2.66 -3.10
C ARG A 110 -11.01 2.66 -1.82
N VAL A 111 -9.87 1.98 -1.83
CA VAL A 111 -8.95 1.92 -0.69
C VAL A 111 -8.28 3.27 -0.48
N THR A 112 -8.43 3.85 0.71
CA THR A 112 -7.81 5.15 1.07
C THR A 112 -6.56 4.98 1.93
N SER A 113 -6.51 3.90 2.71
CA SER A 113 -5.39 3.54 3.58
C SER A 113 -4.13 3.11 2.83
N ARG A 114 -3.00 3.02 3.55
CA ARG A 114 -1.76 2.38 3.09
C ARG A 114 -1.54 1.07 3.85
N PRO A 115 -2.02 -0.08 3.36
CA PRO A 115 -2.00 -1.34 4.11
C PRO A 115 -0.61 -1.76 4.61
N GLY A 116 0.43 -1.54 3.81
CA GLY A 116 1.83 -1.83 4.17
C GLY A 116 2.46 -0.89 5.21
N GLN A 117 1.74 0.10 5.75
CA GLN A 117 2.24 1.01 6.79
C GLN A 117 1.27 1.19 7.96
N ASN A 118 -0.03 1.27 7.68
CA ASN A 118 -1.05 1.61 8.66
C ASN A 118 -1.53 0.39 9.46
N GLY A 119 -1.40 -0.83 8.92
CA GLY A 119 -1.86 -2.04 9.58
C GLY A 119 -3.37 -2.30 9.49
N VAL A 120 -4.11 -1.50 8.72
CA VAL A 120 -5.56 -1.67 8.46
C VAL A 120 -5.87 -1.35 6.99
N ILE A 121 -6.91 -2.00 6.45
CA ILE A 121 -7.47 -1.72 5.12
C ILE A 121 -8.74 -0.89 5.30
N ASN A 122 -8.64 0.42 5.11
CA ASN A 122 -9.79 1.32 5.05
C ASN A 122 -10.12 1.67 3.60
N ALA A 123 -11.41 1.67 3.29
CA ALA A 123 -11.95 2.00 1.98
C ALA A 123 -13.22 2.87 2.11
N VAL A 124 -13.58 3.54 1.02
CA VAL A 124 -14.78 4.38 0.91
C VAL A 124 -15.61 3.87 -0.25
N LEU A 125 -16.92 3.73 -0.09
CA LEU A 125 -17.81 3.33 -1.19
C LEU A 125 -17.76 4.34 -2.34
N ILE A 126 -17.72 3.83 -3.57
CA ILE A 126 -17.68 4.63 -4.78
C ILE A 126 -19.12 4.93 -5.20
N SER A 127 -19.46 6.22 -5.38
CA SER A 127 -20.75 6.62 -5.96
C SER A 127 -20.77 6.37 -7.47
N GLU A 128 -21.97 6.23 -8.05
CA GLU A 128 -22.15 5.86 -9.46
C GLU A 128 -21.51 6.84 -10.45
N GLU A 129 -21.25 8.09 -10.04
CA GLU A 129 -20.60 9.13 -10.85
C GLU A 129 -19.12 8.85 -11.14
N GLU A 130 -18.42 8.10 -10.28
CA GLU A 130 -17.00 7.75 -10.45
C GLU A 130 -16.79 6.42 -11.22
N LYS A 131 -17.86 5.81 -11.74
CA LYS A 131 -17.79 4.58 -12.56
C LYS A 131 -17.39 4.83 -14.03
N SER A 132 -17.32 6.10 -14.46
CA SER A 132 -16.94 6.51 -15.83
C SER A 132 -15.43 6.65 -15.99
#